data_AF-A0A179D650-F1
#
_entry.id   AF-A0A179D650-F1
#
_cell.length_a   1.000
_cell.length_b   1.000
_cell.length_c   1.000
_cell.angle_alpha   90.00
_cell.angle_beta   90.00
_cell.angle_gamma   90.00
#
_symmetry.space_group_name_H-M   'P 1'
#
loop_
_entity.id
_entity.type
_entity.pdbx_description
1 polymer ?
#
loop_
_entity_poly.entity_id
_entity_poly.type
_entity_poly.pdbx_seq_one_letter_code
_entity_poly.pdbx_strand_id
1 'polypeptide(L)'
;MKRLLVLLGGIFILALACAPKALYLLDVTEPIIPPDSPQRPWIMIGSRNWGSSKLYRKLCIKGEFRQILAKTHLPKKDQKTLWEAACGKESSSADFVKAYYSLDEGLRINLRETLENHGYILNEFPC
;
A
#
# COMPACT_ATOMS: atom_id res chain seq x y z
N MET A 1 -50.86 -7.21 -17.24
CA MET A 1 -49.95 -6.97 -16.10
C MET A 1 -48.60 -7.64 -16.32
N LYS A 2 -47.76 -7.16 -17.26
CA LYS A 2 -46.46 -7.81 -17.60
C LYS A 2 -45.46 -6.80 -18.20
N ARG A 3 -45.31 -5.58 -17.68
CA ARG A 3 -44.34 -4.60 -18.26
C ARG A 3 -43.71 -3.62 -17.26
N LEU A 4 -43.60 -3.96 -15.97
CA LEU A 4 -43.14 -2.98 -14.97
C LEU A 4 -42.05 -3.47 -14.00
N LEU A 5 -41.30 -4.53 -14.35
CA LEU A 5 -40.32 -5.13 -13.43
C LEU A 5 -38.88 -5.19 -13.96
N VAL A 6 -38.62 -4.63 -15.15
CA VAL A 6 -37.29 -4.73 -15.79
C VAL A 6 -36.47 -3.43 -15.65
N LEU A 7 -37.06 -2.32 -15.21
CA LEU A 7 -36.37 -1.02 -15.18
C LEU A 7 -35.68 -0.67 -13.85
N LEU A 8 -35.88 -1.46 -12.78
CA LEU A 8 -35.26 -1.18 -11.46
C LEU A 8 -33.99 -2.00 -11.18
N GLY A 9 -33.66 -2.99 -12.01
CA GLY A 9 -32.45 -3.81 -11.83
C GLY A 9 -31.19 -3.26 -12.53
N GLY A 10 -31.33 -2.27 -13.41
CA GLY A 10 -30.25 -1.82 -14.31
C GLY A 10 -29.42 -0.62 -13.82
N ILE A 11 -29.85 0.09 -12.76
CA ILE A 11 -29.22 1.36 -12.35
C ILE A 11 -28.21 1.17 -11.19
N PHE A 12 -28.20 0.02 -10.50
CA PHE A 12 -27.32 -0.17 -9.34
C PHE A 12 -25.89 -0.64 -9.67
N ILE A 13 -25.57 -0.89 -10.95
CA ILE A 13 -24.29 -1.50 -11.35
C ILE A 13 -23.21 -0.45 -11.71
N LEU A 14 -23.56 0.84 -11.90
CA LEU A 14 -22.61 1.86 -12.34
C LEU A 14 -21.98 2.72 -11.23
N ALA A 15 -22.41 2.62 -9.97
CA ALA A 15 -21.98 3.55 -8.91
C ALA A 15 -20.88 3.01 -7.97
N LEU A 16 -20.39 1.77 -8.16
CA LEU A 16 -19.57 1.09 -7.14
C LEU A 16 -18.30 0.39 -7.66
N ALA A 17 -17.86 0.67 -8.89
CA ALA A 17 -16.58 0.14 -9.39
C ALA A 17 -15.36 0.91 -8.85
N CYS A 18 -15.46 1.41 -7.62
CA CYS A 18 -14.38 2.06 -6.93
C CYS A 18 -13.59 1.00 -6.16
N ALA A 19 -12.42 0.62 -6.65
CA ALA A 19 -11.55 -0.31 -5.92
C ALA A 19 -11.17 0.31 -4.56
N PRO A 20 -11.10 -0.47 -3.47
CA PRO A 20 -10.70 0.05 -2.18
C PRO A 20 -9.32 0.73 -2.29
N LYS A 21 -9.18 1.90 -1.65
CA LYS A 21 -7.93 2.68 -1.64
C LYS A 21 -6.76 1.77 -1.28
N ALA A 22 -5.68 1.86 -2.05
CA ALA A 22 -4.50 1.02 -1.86
C ALA A 22 -3.22 1.87 -1.92
N LEU A 23 -2.20 1.40 -1.19
CA LEU A 23 -0.87 1.99 -1.16
C LEU A 23 0.11 1.02 -1.80
N TYR A 24 0.83 1.49 -2.82
CA TYR A 24 1.80 0.70 -3.57
C TYR A 24 3.21 1.15 -3.23
N LEU A 25 4.11 0.20 -2.97
CA LEU A 25 5.52 0.48 -2.79
C LEU A 25 6.28 0.10 -4.05
N LEU A 26 7.02 1.05 -4.62
CA LEU A 26 7.90 0.83 -5.77
C LEU A 26 9.36 0.81 -5.30
N ASP A 27 10.14 -0.15 -5.77
CA ASP A 27 11.59 -0.20 -5.54
C ASP A 27 12.32 0.58 -6.65
N VAL A 28 12.86 1.76 -6.30
CA VAL A 28 13.60 2.62 -7.22
C VAL A 28 15.12 2.37 -7.21
N THR A 29 15.60 1.38 -6.45
CA THR A 29 17.04 1.11 -6.33
C THR A 29 17.66 0.47 -7.58
N GLU A 30 16.86 -0.04 -8.51
CA GLU A 30 17.34 -0.60 -9.78
C GLU A 30 17.60 0.54 -10.80
N PRO A 31 18.86 0.84 -11.16
CA PRO A 31 19.23 2.06 -11.90
C PRO A 31 18.93 2.01 -13.41
N ILE A 32 18.64 0.83 -13.95
CA ILE A 32 18.44 0.61 -15.40
C ILE A 32 16.98 0.82 -15.80
N ILE A 33 16.06 0.73 -14.84
CA ILE A 33 14.63 0.85 -15.09
C ILE A 33 14.25 2.33 -14.86
N PRO A 34 13.53 3.00 -15.77
CA PRO A 34 13.01 4.35 -15.52
C PRO A 34 12.09 4.41 -14.30
N PRO A 35 12.04 5.52 -13.52
CA PRO A 35 11.15 5.68 -12.36
C PRO A 35 9.69 5.29 -12.63
N ASP A 36 9.14 5.74 -13.77
CA ASP A 36 7.74 5.55 -14.14
C ASP A 36 7.48 4.27 -14.97
N SER A 37 8.46 3.38 -15.07
CA SER A 37 8.31 2.16 -15.87
C SER A 37 7.37 1.16 -15.19
N PRO A 38 6.39 0.58 -15.92
CA PRO A 38 5.53 -0.48 -15.38
C PRO A 38 6.30 -1.77 -15.04
N GLN A 39 7.55 -1.90 -15.51
CA GLN A 39 8.43 -3.03 -15.24
C GLN A 39 9.14 -2.91 -13.88
N ARG A 40 9.10 -1.74 -13.23
CA ARG A 40 9.74 -1.53 -11.94
C ARG A 40 9.11 -2.45 -10.89
N PRO A 41 9.91 -3.09 -10.00
CA PRO A 41 9.34 -3.92 -8.94
C PRO A 41 8.43 -3.09 -8.04
N TRP A 42 7.17 -3.51 -7.92
CA TRP A 42 6.18 -2.89 -7.06
C TRP A 42 5.45 -3.94 -6.23
N ILE A 43 4.92 -3.58 -5.07
CA ILE A 43 3.97 -4.39 -4.30
C ILE A 43 2.80 -3.54 -3.83
N MET A 44 1.64 -4.16 -3.63
CA MET A 44 0.58 -3.57 -2.82
C MET A 44 0.90 -3.86 -1.34
N ILE A 45 1.18 -2.84 -0.52
CA ILE A 45 1.56 -3.08 0.88
C ILE A 45 0.40 -3.72 1.64
N GLY A 46 0.70 -4.73 2.47
CA GLY A 46 -0.31 -5.51 3.18
C GLY A 46 -0.88 -6.67 2.35
N SER A 47 -0.43 -6.86 1.12
CA SER A 47 -0.79 -8.00 0.28
C SER A 47 0.43 -8.87 -0.05
N ARG A 48 0.32 -10.18 0.20
CA ARG A 48 1.42 -11.14 -0.03
C ARG A 48 1.61 -11.54 -1.49
N ASN A 49 0.53 -11.50 -2.26
CA ASN A 49 0.46 -12.08 -3.59
C ASN A 49 0.27 -11.05 -4.71
N TRP A 50 0.35 -9.75 -4.38
CA TRP A 50 0.13 -8.66 -5.34
C TRP A 50 1.42 -7.87 -5.57
N GLY A 51 1.98 -8.05 -6.77
CA GLY A 51 3.24 -7.42 -7.21
C GLY A 51 4.44 -8.36 -7.14
N SER A 52 5.63 -7.80 -6.97
CA SER A 52 6.93 -8.48 -7.00
C SER A 52 7.19 -9.28 -5.72
N SER A 53 7.24 -10.62 -5.84
CA SER A 53 7.62 -11.51 -4.74
C SER A 53 9.05 -11.26 -4.24
N LYS A 54 9.96 -10.84 -5.13
CA LYS A 54 11.34 -10.45 -4.78
C LYS A 54 11.33 -9.25 -3.83
N LEU A 55 10.54 -8.23 -4.16
CA LEU A 55 10.39 -7.04 -3.33
C LEU A 55 9.71 -7.38 -1.99
N TYR A 56 8.63 -8.16 -1.99
CA TYR A 56 7.99 -8.61 -0.75
C TYR A 56 8.98 -9.33 0.17
N ARG A 57 9.81 -10.26 -0.37
CA ARG A 57 10.80 -10.98 0.43
C ARG A 57 11.87 -10.04 1.00
N LYS A 58 12.35 -9.08 0.21
CA LYS A 58 13.31 -8.05 0.65
C LYS A 58 12.70 -7.21 1.78
N LEU A 59 11.51 -6.69 1.56
CA LEU A 59 10.84 -5.76 2.45
C LEU A 59 10.38 -6.42 3.76
N CYS A 60 9.66 -7.54 3.68
CA CYS A 60 9.02 -8.19 4.81
C CYS A 60 9.84 -9.32 5.43
N ILE A 61 10.37 -10.25 4.62
CA ILE A 61 11.04 -11.46 5.13
C ILE A 61 12.47 -11.16 5.59
N LYS A 62 13.23 -10.35 4.84
CA LYS A 62 14.56 -9.88 5.27
C LYS A 62 14.47 -8.72 6.28
N GLY A 63 13.26 -8.22 6.56
CA GLY A 63 13.01 -7.26 7.63
C GLY A 63 13.40 -5.82 7.31
N GLU A 64 13.61 -5.46 6.04
CA GLU A 64 14.00 -4.10 5.65
C GLU A 64 12.96 -3.06 6.06
N PHE A 65 11.66 -3.38 5.96
CA PHE A 65 10.61 -2.47 6.41
C PHE A 65 10.71 -2.14 7.89
N ARG A 66 11.05 -3.12 8.72
CA ARG A 66 11.24 -2.91 10.15
C ARG A 66 12.43 -1.98 10.42
N GLN A 67 13.49 -2.09 9.63
CA GLN A 67 14.66 -1.20 9.72
C GLN A 67 14.30 0.23 9.30
N ILE A 68 13.52 0.39 8.23
CA ILE A 68 13.03 1.69 7.76
C ILE A 68 12.14 2.34 8.83
N LEU A 69 11.14 1.62 9.34
CA LEU A 69 10.26 2.12 10.39
C LEU A 69 11.03 2.54 11.65
N ALA A 70 12.10 1.83 12.00
CA ALA A 70 12.94 2.19 13.15
C ALA A 70 13.70 3.52 12.97
N LYS A 71 13.90 3.99 11.73
CA LYS A 71 14.54 5.27 11.40
C LYS A 71 13.56 6.44 11.30
N THR A 72 12.26 6.17 11.34
CA THR A 72 11.23 7.21 11.37
C THR A 72 11.10 7.82 12.78
N HIS A 73 10.44 8.97 12.87
CA HIS A 73 10.02 9.59 14.12
C HIS A 73 8.69 9.02 14.68
N LEU A 74 8.17 7.94 14.09
CA LEU A 74 6.93 7.32 14.52
C LEU A 74 7.05 6.77 15.95
N PRO A 75 6.01 6.90 16.79
CA PRO A 75 5.90 6.17 18.05
C PRO A 75 6.06 4.65 17.85
N LYS A 76 6.63 3.94 18.83
CA LYS A 76 6.85 2.48 18.73
C LYS A 76 5.57 1.69 18.48
N LYS A 77 4.45 2.16 19.02
CA LYS A 77 3.11 1.58 18.77
C LYS A 77 2.73 1.65 17.28
N ASP A 78 3.01 2.77 16.63
CA ASP A 78 2.65 2.99 15.23
C ASP A 78 3.60 2.26 14.30
N GLN A 79 4.90 2.22 14.63
CA GLN A 79 5.87 1.36 13.95
C GLN A 79 5.41 -0.11 13.96
N LYS A 80 4.99 -0.61 15.12
CA LYS A 80 4.48 -1.98 15.26
C LYS A 80 3.21 -2.19 14.41
N THR A 81 2.23 -1.31 14.55
CA THR A 81 0.95 -1.39 13.82
C THR A 81 1.16 -1.41 12.31
N LEU A 82 1.98 -0.51 11.76
CA LEU A 82 2.31 -0.48 10.33
C LEU A 82 3.03 -1.75 9.89
N TRP A 83 4.00 -2.24 10.67
CA TRP A 83 4.71 -3.46 10.35
C TRP A 83 3.79 -4.69 10.33
N GLU A 84 2.91 -4.82 11.33
CA GLU A 84 1.96 -5.93 11.41
C GLU A 84 0.96 -5.91 10.24
N ALA A 85 0.44 -4.73 9.90
CA ALA A 85 -0.46 -4.57 8.77
C ALA A 85 0.22 -4.84 7.41
N ALA A 86 1.49 -4.45 7.24
CA ALA A 86 2.23 -4.66 6.00
C ALA A 86 2.77 -6.08 5.81
N CYS A 87 3.37 -6.64 6.88
CA CYS A 87 4.24 -7.82 6.82
C CYS A 87 3.89 -8.90 7.85
N GLY A 88 2.91 -8.66 8.72
CA GLY A 88 2.51 -9.58 9.77
C GLY A 88 1.83 -10.86 9.26
N LYS A 89 1.50 -11.75 10.20
CA LYS A 89 0.80 -13.01 9.88
C LYS A 89 -0.58 -12.74 9.26
N GLU A 90 -1.27 -11.71 9.76
CA GLU A 90 -2.59 -11.27 9.30
C GLU A 90 -2.47 -9.96 8.48
N SER A 91 -1.38 -9.80 7.71
CA SER A 91 -1.14 -8.60 6.89
C SER A 91 -2.33 -8.35 5.94
N SER A 92 -2.75 -7.08 5.84
CA SER A 92 -3.92 -6.66 5.06
C SER A 92 -3.70 -5.27 4.49
N SER A 93 -3.95 -5.11 3.19
CA SER A 93 -3.85 -3.79 2.53
C SER A 93 -4.79 -2.77 3.16
N ALA A 94 -6.00 -3.20 3.55
CA ALA A 94 -6.99 -2.33 4.18
C ALA A 94 -6.52 -1.86 5.56
N ASP A 95 -5.93 -2.77 6.36
CA ASP A 95 -5.41 -2.41 7.68
C ASP A 95 -4.18 -1.51 7.57
N PHE A 96 -3.34 -1.71 6.54
CA PHE A 96 -2.19 -0.85 6.31
C PHE A 96 -2.63 0.57 5.92
N VAL A 97 -3.61 0.69 5.02
CA VAL A 97 -4.21 1.98 4.64
C VAL A 97 -4.81 2.67 5.87
N LYS A 98 -5.57 1.96 6.69
CA LYS A 98 -6.14 2.49 7.93
C LYS A 98 -5.04 2.97 8.89
N ALA A 99 -4.01 2.17 9.10
CA ALA A 99 -2.88 2.53 9.96
C ALA A 99 -2.14 3.77 9.44
N TYR A 100 -1.84 3.82 8.14
CA TYR A 100 -1.19 4.95 7.49
C TYR A 100 -1.99 6.25 7.63
N TYR A 101 -3.30 6.24 7.37
CA TYR A 101 -4.13 7.44 7.50
C TYR A 101 -4.50 7.81 8.94
N SER A 102 -4.26 6.92 9.90
CA SER A 102 -4.42 7.25 11.33
C SER A 102 -3.27 8.10 11.89
N LEU A 103 -2.12 8.13 11.20
CA LEU A 103 -1.01 9.02 11.52
C LEU A 103 -1.40 10.48 11.24
N ASP A 104 -0.85 11.42 12.00
CA ASP A 104 -0.90 12.83 11.61
C ASP A 104 -0.08 13.08 10.33
N GLU A 105 -0.34 14.22 9.70
CA GLU A 105 0.29 14.57 8.43
C GLU A 105 1.82 14.60 8.50
N GLY A 106 2.39 15.15 9.57
CA GLY A 106 3.83 15.24 9.75
C GLY A 106 4.49 13.86 9.84
N LEU A 107 3.87 12.94 10.57
CA LEU A 107 4.33 11.55 10.65
C LEU A 107 4.20 10.79 9.32
N ARG A 108 3.14 11.05 8.52
CA ARG A 108 3.03 10.48 7.17
C ARG A 108 4.12 10.98 6.24
N ILE A 109 4.40 12.28 6.25
CA ILE A 109 5.48 12.89 5.46
C ILE A 109 6.81 12.27 5.86
N ASN A 110 7.10 12.19 7.17
CA ASN A 110 8.34 11.58 7.66
C ASN A 110 8.50 10.11 7.23
N LEU A 111 7.42 9.32 7.26
CA LEU A 111 7.46 7.94 6.77
C LEU A 111 7.77 7.88 5.27
N ARG A 112 7.12 8.72 4.46
CA ARG A 112 7.35 8.77 3.00
C ARG A 112 8.79 9.16 2.67
N GLU A 113 9.29 10.24 3.25
CA GLU A 113 10.68 10.68 3.06
C GLU A 113 11.68 9.62 3.52
N THR A 114 11.40 8.92 4.63
CA THR A 114 12.26 7.83 5.10
C THR A 114 12.27 6.66 4.12
N LEU A 115 11.13 6.32 3.52
CA LEU A 115 11.04 5.29 2.46
C LEU A 115 11.82 5.72 1.21
N GLU A 116 11.66 6.98 0.77
CA GLU A 116 12.34 7.55 -0.39
C GLU A 116 13.86 7.55 -0.21
N ASN A 117 14.34 7.91 0.99
CA ASN A 117 15.76 7.84 1.35
C ASN A 117 16.33 6.40 1.35
N HIS A 118 15.48 5.38 1.37
CA HIS A 118 15.87 3.97 1.22
C HIS A 118 15.60 3.43 -0.19
N GLY A 119 15.27 4.31 -1.14
CA GLY A 119 15.00 3.94 -2.53
C GLY A 119 13.64 3.30 -2.74
N TYR A 120 12.64 3.69 -1.94
CA TYR A 120 11.25 3.28 -2.14
C TYR A 120 10.31 4.46 -2.31
N ILE A 121 9.39 4.36 -3.27
CA ILE A 121 8.32 5.35 -3.45
C ILE A 121 7.01 4.73 -2.97
N LEU A 122 6.30 5.44 -2.09
CA LEU A 122 4.95 5.07 -1.65
C LEU A 122 3.92 5.87 -2.46
N ASN A 123 3.23 5.17 -3.35
CA ASN A 123 2.20 5.77 -4.20
C ASN A 123 0.80 5.49 -3.65
N GLU A 124 0.02 6.56 -3.54
CA GLU A 124 -1.41 6.50 -3.23
C GLU A 124 -2.16 6.40 -4.55
N PHE A 125 -2.91 5.32 -4.76
CA PHE A 125 -3.80 5.25 -5.91
C PHE A 125 -5.19 5.67 -5.44
N PRO A 126 -5.71 6.81 -5.90
CA PRO A 126 -7.06 7.20 -5.58
C PRO A 126 -8.03 6.24 -6.26
N CYS A 127 -9.15 6.06 -5.57
CA CYS A 127 -10.40 5.87 -6.26
C CYS A 127 -10.84 7.23 -6.83
#